data_AF-A0A432TLN2-F1
#
_entry.id   AF-A0A432TLN2-F1
#
_cell.length_a   1.000
_cell.length_b   1.000
_cell.length_c   1.000
_cell.angle_alpha   90.00
_cell.angle_beta   90.00
_cell.angle_gamma   90.00
#
_symmetry.space_group_name_H-M   'P 1'
#
loop_
_entity.id
_entity.type
_entity.pdbx_description
1 polymer ?
#
loop_
_entity_poly.entity_id
_entity_poly.type
_entity_poly.pdbx_seq_one_letter_code
_entity_poly.pdbx_strand_id
1 'polypeptide(L)'
;HILFIVGMALSSLLWRKLLLLVTTFTLAHTLTLGLAMYGVVEVSARIVEPLIAFSIAYVAIENLMTHQSIIRKSVIVFLFGLIHGLGFATMLKEFEMAPESFVTTLIGFNVGVELAQIVIVLGVVIVLLSLKKLKLNYRKLAVIPTSILIALIGFWWGVERLIS
;
A
#
# COMPACT_ATOMS: atom_id res chain seq x y z
N HIS A 1 5.55 2.16 -0.50
CA HIS A 1 4.18 2.55 -0.91
C HIS A 1 3.77 2.08 -2.31
N ILE A 2 4.43 2.50 -3.41
CA ILE A 2 4.00 2.12 -4.78
C ILE A 2 3.91 0.60 -5.00
N LEU A 3 4.95 -0.17 -4.63
CA LEU A 3 4.94 -1.64 -4.78
C LEU A 3 3.81 -2.31 -3.98
N PHE A 4 3.40 -1.74 -2.84
CA PHE A 4 2.27 -2.22 -2.07
C PHE A 4 0.96 -2.06 -2.85
N ILE A 5 0.73 -0.88 -3.45
CA ILE A 5 -0.45 -0.58 -4.26
C ILE A 5 -0.50 -1.48 -5.49
N VAL A 6 0.64 -1.68 -6.18
CA VAL A 6 0.74 -2.63 -7.29
C VAL A 6 0.41 -4.04 -6.82
N GLY A 7 0.97 -4.49 -5.69
CA GLY A 7 0.65 -5.77 -5.08
C GLY A 7 -0.84 -5.93 -4.78
N MET A 8 -1.49 -4.92 -4.21
CA MET A 8 -2.94 -4.93 -3.98
C MET A 8 -3.74 -4.99 -5.29
N ALA A 9 -3.34 -4.24 -6.31
CA ALA A 9 -4.01 -4.22 -7.61
C ALA A 9 -3.91 -5.57 -8.34
N LEU A 10 -2.83 -6.33 -8.13
CA LEU A 10 -2.67 -7.69 -8.65
C LEU A 10 -3.60 -8.72 -7.99
N SER A 11 -4.20 -8.41 -6.84
CA SER A 11 -4.95 -9.38 -6.03
C SER A 11 -6.33 -9.75 -6.59
N SER A 12 -6.91 -8.93 -7.46
CA SER A 12 -8.27 -9.12 -7.97
C SER A 12 -8.54 -8.29 -9.23
N LEU A 13 -9.25 -8.87 -10.21
CA LEU A 13 -9.81 -8.13 -11.35
C LEU A 13 -11.19 -7.51 -11.06
N LEU A 14 -11.80 -7.83 -9.92
CA LEU A 14 -13.11 -7.30 -9.53
C LEU A 14 -12.94 -5.91 -8.92
N TRP A 15 -13.45 -4.89 -9.63
CA TRP A 15 -13.36 -3.49 -9.22
C TRP A 15 -13.93 -3.25 -7.81
N ARG A 16 -15.05 -3.88 -7.45
CA ARG A 16 -15.66 -3.75 -6.11
C ARG A 16 -14.72 -4.19 -4.99
N LYS A 17 -13.95 -5.26 -5.23
CA LYS A 17 -12.96 -5.76 -4.25
C LYS A 17 -11.78 -4.80 -4.14
N LEU A 18 -11.28 -4.30 -5.27
CA LEU A 18 -10.17 -3.35 -5.28
C LEU A 18 -10.56 -2.03 -4.60
N LEU A 19 -11.73 -1.47 -4.91
CA LEU A 19 -12.22 -0.27 -4.24
C LEU A 19 -12.31 -0.48 -2.73
N LEU A 20 -12.90 -1.60 -2.28
CA LEU A 20 -12.98 -1.90 -0.86
C LEU A 20 -11.58 -1.91 -0.21
N LEU A 21 -10.60 -2.57 -0.82
CA LEU A 21 -9.24 -2.64 -0.27
C LEU A 21 -8.55 -1.28 -0.26
N VAL A 22 -8.64 -0.52 -1.36
CA VAL A 22 -8.04 0.82 -1.48
C VAL A 22 -8.66 1.77 -0.46
N THR A 23 -10.00 1.86 -0.38
CA THR A 23 -10.67 2.69 0.62
C THR A 23 -10.33 2.26 2.04
N THR A 24 -10.28 0.95 2.32
CA THR A 24 -9.89 0.44 3.64
C THR A 24 -8.48 0.89 4.03
N PHE A 25 -7.53 0.77 3.09
CA PHE A 25 -6.16 1.24 3.28
C PHE A 25 -6.11 2.74 3.53
N THR A 26 -6.77 3.54 2.67
CA THR A 26 -6.72 5.00 2.71
C THR A 26 -7.32 5.57 3.99
N LEU A 27 -8.42 4.98 4.49
CA LEU A 27 -9.02 5.36 5.77
C LEU A 27 -8.06 5.11 6.94
N ALA A 28 -7.49 3.90 7.02
CA ALA A 28 -6.53 3.55 8.06
C ALA A 28 -5.28 4.44 8.02
N HIS A 29 -4.73 4.61 6.82
CA HIS A 29 -3.57 5.43 6.55
C HIS A 29 -3.79 6.89 6.97
N THR A 30 -4.88 7.51 6.53
CA THR A 30 -5.25 8.89 6.87
C THR A 30 -5.39 9.06 8.38
N LEU A 31 -6.00 8.09 9.06
CA LEU A 31 -6.16 8.11 10.52
C LEU A 31 -4.80 8.19 11.22
N THR A 32 -3.89 7.26 10.94
CA THR A 32 -2.57 7.24 11.59
C THR A 32 -1.67 8.39 11.18
N LEU A 33 -1.75 8.85 9.92
CA LEU A 33 -1.01 10.02 9.47
C LEU A 33 -1.44 11.27 10.25
N GLY A 34 -2.75 11.50 10.35
CA GLY A 34 -3.30 12.61 11.13
C GLY A 34 -2.88 12.53 12.60
N LEU A 35 -3.04 11.37 13.24
CA LEU A 35 -2.63 11.16 14.64
C LEU A 35 -1.14 11.42 14.86
N ALA A 36 -0.29 10.96 13.93
CA ALA A 36 1.14 11.11 14.07
C ALA A 36 1.62 12.54 13.81
N MET A 37 1.04 13.23 12.83
CA MET A 37 1.34 14.63 12.58
C MET A 37 0.83 15.56 13.70
N TYR A 38 -0.29 15.22 14.37
CA TYR A 38 -0.73 15.91 15.60
C TYR A 38 0.13 15.60 16.84
N GLY A 39 1.08 14.67 16.74
CA GLY A 39 1.92 14.25 17.86
C GLY A 39 1.22 13.31 18.87
N VAL A 40 0.05 12.77 18.54
CA VAL A 40 -0.66 11.81 19.41
C VAL A 40 0.01 10.44 19.37
N VAL A 41 0.55 10.05 18.22
CA VAL A 41 1.26 8.78 18.02
C VAL A 41 2.65 9.06 17.46
N GLU A 42 3.68 8.55 18.12
CA GLU A 42 5.05 8.66 17.65
C GLU A 42 5.73 7.29 17.75
N VAL A 43 6.17 6.79 16.60
CA VAL A 43 6.86 5.51 16.49
C VAL A 43 8.12 5.73 15.67
N SER A 44 9.24 5.19 16.14
CA SER A 44 10.53 5.33 15.46
C SER A 44 10.47 4.78 14.03
N ALA A 45 11.05 5.51 13.08
CA ALA A 45 11.23 5.08 11.69
C ALA A 45 11.95 3.71 11.60
N ARG A 46 12.87 3.43 12.54
CA ARG A 46 13.58 2.14 12.65
C ARG A 46 12.64 0.94 12.82
N ILE A 47 11.43 1.16 13.34
CA ILE A 47 10.40 0.12 13.48
C ILE A 47 9.42 0.20 12.29
N VAL A 48 9.00 1.41 11.92
CA VAL A 48 7.97 1.63 10.91
C VAL A 48 8.44 1.21 9.52
N GLU A 49 9.64 1.60 9.10
CA GLU A 49 10.09 1.36 7.73
C GLU A 49 10.30 -0.13 7.39
N PRO A 50 10.90 -0.96 8.26
CA PRO A 50 10.94 -2.42 8.04
C PRO A 50 9.54 -3.01 7.96
N LEU A 51 8.60 -2.59 8.80
CA LEU A 51 7.23 -3.08 8.77
C LEU A 51 6.50 -2.71 7.46
N ILE A 52 6.71 -1.50 6.95
CA ILE A 52 6.23 -1.09 5.62
C ILE A 52 6.81 -2.04 4.55
N ALA A 53 8.11 -2.32 4.60
CA ALA A 53 8.75 -3.21 3.62
C ALA A 53 8.23 -4.66 3.71
N PHE A 54 8.10 -5.22 4.91
CA PHE A 54 7.53 -6.55 5.10
C PHE A 54 6.06 -6.63 4.69
N SER A 55 5.28 -5.55 4.84
CA SER A 55 3.91 -5.51 4.34
C SER A 55 3.82 -5.60 2.80
N ILE A 56 4.79 -5.02 2.08
CA ILE A 56 4.93 -5.16 0.63
C ILE A 56 5.15 -6.63 0.27
N ALA A 57 6.09 -7.27 0.98
CA ALA A 57 6.37 -8.69 0.76
C ALA A 57 5.14 -9.56 1.06
N TYR A 58 4.45 -9.29 2.16
CA TYR A 58 3.26 -10.03 2.58
C TYR A 58 2.16 -9.98 1.51
N VAL A 59 1.78 -8.79 1.04
CA VAL A 59 0.71 -8.65 0.03
C VAL A 59 1.07 -9.39 -1.26
N ALA A 60 2.34 -9.33 -1.66
CA ALA A 60 2.81 -10.03 -2.84
C ALA A 60 2.79 -11.56 -2.67
N ILE A 61 3.22 -12.08 -1.51
CA ILE A 61 3.12 -13.51 -1.18
C ILE A 61 1.65 -13.95 -1.17
N GLU A 62 0.75 -13.15 -0.61
CA GLU A 62 -0.67 -13.46 -0.53
C GLU A 62 -1.30 -13.61 -1.94
N ASN A 63 -0.80 -12.89 -2.96
CA ASN A 63 -1.27 -13.04 -4.34
C ASN A 63 -0.95 -14.41 -4.96
N LEU A 64 0.10 -15.08 -4.46
CA LEU A 64 0.49 -16.43 -4.89
C LEU A 64 -0.43 -17.49 -4.30
N MET A 65 -1.07 -17.19 -3.16
CA MET A 65 -2.01 -18.07 -2.50
C MET A 65 -3.38 -18.08 -3.19
N THR A 66 -4.13 -19.17 -3.01
CA THR A 66 -5.49 -19.33 -3.52
C THR A 66 -6.52 -19.17 -2.40
N HIS A 67 -7.76 -18.80 -2.75
CA HIS A 67 -8.93 -18.81 -1.85
C HIS A 67 -8.86 -17.93 -0.59
N GLN A 68 -8.36 -16.70 -0.72
CA GLN A 68 -8.35 -15.76 0.40
C GLN A 68 -9.67 -15.01 0.55
N SER A 69 -10.20 -14.99 1.77
CA SER A 69 -11.40 -14.23 2.13
C SER A 69 -11.16 -12.72 2.00
N ILE A 70 -12.13 -12.00 1.42
CA ILE A 70 -12.07 -10.55 1.31
C ILE A 70 -12.03 -9.87 2.68
N ILE A 71 -12.72 -10.44 3.69
CA ILE A 71 -12.74 -9.90 5.05
C ILE A 71 -11.33 -9.92 5.65
N ARG A 72 -10.63 -11.07 5.53
CA ARG A 72 -9.26 -11.20 6.05
C ARG A 72 -8.32 -10.22 5.35
N LYS A 73 -8.43 -10.10 4.02
CA LYS A 73 -7.66 -9.13 3.23
C LYS A 73 -7.91 -7.70 3.68
N SER A 74 -9.16 -7.31 3.89
CA SER A 74 -9.52 -5.97 4.37
C SER A 74 -8.92 -5.69 5.75
N VAL A 75 -8.96 -6.64 6.69
CA VAL A 75 -8.34 -6.48 8.01
C VAL A 75 -6.82 -6.28 7.89
N ILE A 76 -6.14 -7.12 7.10
CA ILE A 76 -4.69 -7.02 6.89
C ILE A 76 -4.33 -5.67 6.23
N VAL A 77 -5.05 -5.29 5.18
CA VAL A 77 -4.83 -4.02 4.46
C VAL A 77 -5.11 -2.82 5.36
N PHE A 78 -6.11 -2.89 6.24
CA PHE A 78 -6.35 -1.88 7.27
C PHE A 78 -5.13 -1.73 8.19
N LEU A 79 -4.62 -2.84 8.75
CA LEU A 79 -3.43 -2.83 9.62
C LEU A 79 -2.20 -2.27 8.90
N PHE A 80 -1.98 -2.64 7.64
CA PHE A 80 -0.89 -2.09 6.85
C PHE A 80 -1.10 -0.60 6.54
N GLY A 81 -2.34 -0.17 6.32
CA GLY A 81 -2.67 1.26 6.19
C GLY A 81 -2.25 2.06 7.41
N LEU A 82 -2.55 1.56 8.62
CA LEU A 82 -2.10 2.17 9.87
C LEU A 82 -0.57 2.36 9.92
N ILE A 83 0.18 1.30 9.55
CA ILE A 83 1.65 1.35 9.56
C ILE A 83 2.19 2.31 8.50
N HIS A 84 1.60 2.33 7.30
CA HIS A 84 2.04 3.20 6.20
C HIS A 84 1.81 4.68 6.53
N GLY A 85 0.71 5.02 7.22
CA GLY A 85 0.43 6.39 7.64
C GLY A 85 1.49 6.95 8.60
N LEU A 86 2.06 6.11 9.47
CA LEU A 86 3.16 6.50 10.35
C LEU A 86 4.43 6.85 9.56
N GLY A 87 4.73 6.11 8.49
CA GLY A 87 5.95 6.33 7.69
C GLY A 87 5.97 7.66 6.95
N PHE A 88 4.81 8.13 6.47
CA PHE A 88 4.71 9.45 5.85
C PHE A 88 4.72 10.59 6.86
N ALA A 89 4.20 10.38 8.07
CA ALA A 89 4.19 11.40 9.11
C ALA A 89 5.63 11.85 9.46
N THR A 90 6.58 10.92 9.50
CA THR A 90 8.00 11.24 9.71
C THR A 90 8.53 12.20 8.64
N MET A 91 8.28 11.90 7.37
CA MET A 91 8.69 12.76 6.23
C MET A 91 8.02 14.14 6.28
N LEU A 92 6.72 14.20 6.63
CA LEU A 92 5.98 15.46 6.70
C LEU A 92 6.43 16.35 7.87
N LYS A 93 6.86 15.77 9.00
CA LYS A 93 7.41 16.54 10.12
C LYS A 93 8.75 17.22 9.78
N GLU A 94 9.55 16.65 8.86
CA GLU A 94 10.80 17.26 8.40
C GLU A 94 10.59 18.58 7.63
N PHE A 95 9.40 18.83 7.09
CA PHE A 95 9.07 20.07 6.37
C PHE A 95 8.70 21.26 7.28
N GLU A 96 8.96 21.18 8.59
CA GLU A 96 8.73 22.25 9.61
C GLU A 96 7.42 23.05 9.40
N MET A 97 6.30 22.34 9.25
CA MET A 97 5.04 22.97 8.89
C MET A 97 4.51 23.93 9.95
N ALA A 98 4.08 25.12 9.50
CA ALA A 98 3.31 26.05 10.32
C ALA A 98 1.98 25.41 10.74
N PRO A 99 1.56 25.47 12.02
CA PRO A 99 0.35 24.82 12.53
C PRO A 99 -0.92 25.17 11.75
N GLU A 100 -1.01 26.40 11.23
CA GLU A 100 -2.18 26.91 10.51
C GLU A 100 -2.42 26.24 9.15
N SER A 101 -1.40 25.61 8.57
CA SER A 101 -1.49 24.91 7.27
C SER A 101 -1.80 23.41 7.38
N PHE A 102 -1.85 22.86 8.60
CA PHE A 102 -1.91 21.41 8.84
C PHE A 102 -3.03 20.71 8.07
N VAL A 103 -4.27 21.19 8.21
CA VAL A 103 -5.45 20.54 7.62
C VAL A 103 -5.36 20.57 6.09
N THR A 104 -4.96 21.72 5.54
CA THR A 104 -4.79 21.90 4.10
C THR A 104 -3.70 20.98 3.55
N THR A 105 -2.57 20.86 4.24
CA THR A 105 -1.50 19.94 3.82
C THR A 105 -1.94 18.48 3.93
N LEU A 106 -2.62 18.09 5.01
CA LEU A 106 -3.12 16.73 5.18
C LEU A 106 -4.13 16.35 4.08
N ILE A 107 -5.06 17.26 3.76
CA ILE A 107 -6.01 17.06 2.67
C ILE A 107 -5.28 16.97 1.33
N GLY A 108 -4.40 17.92 1.02
CA GLY A 108 -3.65 17.95 -0.24
C GLY A 108 -2.78 16.70 -0.44
N PHE A 109 -2.13 16.24 0.63
CA PHE A 109 -1.35 15.00 0.63
C PHE A 109 -2.24 13.78 0.37
N ASN A 110 -3.36 13.64 1.09
CA ASN A 110 -4.27 12.51 0.91
C ASN A 110 -4.91 12.49 -0.49
N VAL A 111 -5.31 13.64 -1.03
CA VAL A 111 -5.79 13.75 -2.41
C VAL A 111 -4.72 13.31 -3.40
N GLY A 112 -3.47 13.73 -3.21
CA GLY A 112 -2.34 13.28 -4.03
C GLY A 112 -2.12 11.77 -3.97
N VAL A 113 -2.18 11.17 -2.78
CA VAL A 113 -2.05 9.72 -2.57
C VAL A 113 -3.19 8.96 -3.25
N GLU A 114 -4.44 9.42 -3.10
CA GLU A 114 -5.61 8.77 -3.68
C GLU A 114 -5.58 8.83 -5.22
N LEU A 115 -5.20 9.96 -5.80
CA LEU A 115 -5.01 10.08 -7.26
C LEU A 115 -3.90 9.15 -7.77
N ALA A 116 -2.76 9.10 -7.09
CA ALA A 116 -1.67 8.18 -7.46
C ALA A 116 -2.11 6.71 -7.36
N GLN A 117 -2.86 6.34 -6.31
CA GLN A 117 -3.43 5.01 -6.15
C GLN A 117 -4.37 4.65 -7.30
N ILE A 118 -5.30 5.55 -7.66
CA ILE A 118 -6.23 5.33 -8.77
C ILE A 118 -5.47 5.07 -10.07
N VAL A 119 -4.49 5.91 -10.41
CA VAL A 119 -3.69 5.75 -11.63
C VAL A 119 -2.97 4.41 -11.67
N ILE A 120 -2.30 4.03 -10.56
CA ILE A 120 -1.57 2.76 -10.48
C ILE A 120 -2.52 1.57 -10.59
N VAL A 121 -3.64 1.58 -9.85
CA VAL A 121 -4.62 0.49 -9.84
C VAL A 121 -5.24 0.34 -11.23
N LEU A 122 -5.63 1.43 -11.88
CA LEU A 122 -6.17 1.40 -13.24
C LEU A 122 -5.14 0.85 -14.23
N GLY A 123 -3.89 1.32 -14.17
CA GLY A 123 -2.81 0.82 -15.04
C GLY A 123 -2.62 -0.69 -14.93
N VAL A 124 -2.52 -1.21 -13.70
CA VAL A 124 -2.40 -2.66 -13.46
C VAL A 124 -3.62 -3.42 -13.97
N VAL A 125 -4.83 -2.96 -13.66
CA VAL A 125 -6.07 -3.62 -14.09
C VAL A 125 -6.21 -3.63 -15.61
N ILE A 126 -5.87 -2.54 -16.30
CA ILE A 126 -5.88 -2.46 -17.77
C ILE A 126 -4.96 -3.51 -18.38
N VAL A 127 -3.73 -3.65 -17.86
CA VAL A 127 -2.78 -4.67 -18.33
C VAL A 127 -3.35 -6.07 -18.13
N LEU A 128 -3.86 -6.39 -16.95
CA LEU A 128 -4.41 -7.72 -16.65
C LEU A 128 -5.66 -8.04 -17.49
N LEU A 129 -6.55 -7.07 -17.70
CA LEU A 129 -7.73 -7.21 -18.55
C LEU A 129 -7.34 -7.36 -20.03
N SER A 130 -6.30 -6.68 -20.49
CA SER A 130 -5.79 -6.81 -21.86
C SER A 130 -5.24 -8.22 -22.11
N LEU A 131 -4.43 -8.75 -21.19
CA LEU A 131 -3.94 -10.13 -21.25
C LEU A 131 -5.11 -11.14 -21.25
N LYS A 132 -6.12 -10.91 -20.39
CA LYS A 132 -7.32 -11.74 -20.34
C LYS A 132 -8.11 -11.68 -21.66
N LYS A 133 -8.25 -10.50 -22.27
CA LYS A 133 -8.93 -10.31 -23.56
C LYS A 133 -8.22 -11.04 -24.70
N LEU A 134 -6.88 -11.10 -24.65
CA LEU A 134 -6.05 -11.88 -25.57
C LEU A 134 -6.08 -13.41 -25.28
N LYS A 135 -6.95 -13.88 -24.37
CA LYS A 135 -7.05 -15.28 -23.92
C LYS A 135 -5.75 -15.82 -23.31
N LEU A 136 -4.85 -14.93 -22.90
CA LEU A 136 -3.62 -15.31 -22.23
C LEU A 136 -3.87 -15.55 -20.74
N ASN A 137 -3.07 -16.43 -20.13
CA ASN A 137 -3.14 -16.68 -18.71
C ASN A 137 -2.45 -15.54 -17.94
N TYR A 138 -3.18 -14.43 -17.72
CA TYR A 138 -2.69 -13.24 -17.00
C TYR A 138 -2.10 -13.57 -15.62
N ARG A 139 -2.59 -14.64 -14.95
CA ARG A 139 -2.06 -15.06 -13.66
C ARG A 139 -0.63 -15.60 -13.80
N LYS A 140 -0.39 -16.50 -14.76
CA LYS A 140 0.94 -17.07 -15.02
C LYS A 140 1.91 -16.06 -15.63
N LEU A 141 1.41 -15.18 -16.51
CA LEU A 141 2.27 -14.24 -17.24
C LEU A 141 2.58 -12.94 -16.49
N ALA A 142 1.68 -12.46 -15.64
CA ALA A 142 1.84 -11.17 -14.96
C ALA A 142 1.73 -11.29 -13.43
N VAL A 143 0.64 -11.85 -12.90
CA VAL A 143 0.40 -11.82 -11.45
C VAL A 143 1.50 -12.56 -10.68
N ILE A 144 1.82 -13.80 -11.07
CA ILE A 144 2.82 -14.63 -10.38
C ILE A 144 4.22 -14.03 -10.48
N PRO A 145 4.80 -13.76 -11.67
CA PRO A 145 6.17 -13.26 -11.76
C PRO A 145 6.32 -11.90 -11.08
N THR A 146 5.37 -10.97 -11.28
CA THR A 146 5.43 -9.65 -10.62
C THR A 146 5.28 -9.78 -9.10
N SER A 147 4.43 -10.68 -8.60
CA SER A 147 4.30 -10.91 -7.15
C SER A 147 5.56 -11.54 -6.55
N ILE A 148 6.23 -12.47 -7.25
CA ILE A 148 7.52 -13.02 -6.79
C ILE A 148 8.57 -11.90 -6.70
N LEU A 149 8.67 -11.08 -7.74
CA LEU A 149 9.61 -9.96 -7.76
C LEU A 149 9.35 -8.97 -6.62
N ILE A 150 8.09 -8.56 -6.42
CA ILE A 150 7.70 -7.65 -5.34
C ILE A 150 7.97 -8.28 -3.96
N ALA A 151 7.71 -9.59 -3.80
CA ALA A 151 7.97 -10.30 -2.56
C ALA A 151 9.46 -10.29 -2.19
N LEU A 152 10.33 -10.59 -3.17
CA LEU A 152 11.78 -10.58 -2.98
C LEU A 152 12.30 -9.17 -2.66
N ILE A 153 11.86 -8.16 -3.40
CA ILE A 153 12.25 -6.75 -3.16
C ILE A 153 11.77 -6.30 -1.78
N GLY A 154 10.51 -6.54 -1.44
CA GLY A 154 9.94 -6.14 -0.15
C GLY A 154 10.63 -6.81 1.03
N PHE A 155 10.97 -8.09 0.89
CA PHE A 155 11.67 -8.84 1.93
C PHE A 155 13.11 -8.35 2.10
N TRP A 156 13.84 -8.18 0.99
CA TRP A 156 15.20 -7.64 0.99
C TRP A 156 15.25 -6.28 1.68
N TRP A 157 14.38 -5.36 1.27
CA TRP A 157 14.25 -4.04 1.88
C TRP A 157 13.85 -4.08 3.35
N GLY A 158 13.05 -5.06 3.76
CA GLY A 158 12.67 -5.23 5.17
C GLY A 158 13.86 -5.63 6.03
N VAL A 159 14.68 -6.56 5.54
CA VAL A 159 15.92 -6.99 6.23
C VAL A 159 16.94 -5.87 6.26
N GLU A 160 17.17 -5.20 5.13
CA GLU A 160 18.09 -4.07 5.02
C GLU A 160 17.78 -2.98 6.05
N ARG A 161 16.53 -2.53 6.10
CA ARG A 161 16.09 -1.47 7.04
C ARG A 161 16.05 -1.92 8.51
N LEU A 162 15.92 -3.21 8.76
CA LEU A 162 15.91 -3.74 10.13
C LEU A 162 17.33 -3.73 10.75
N ILE A 163 18.36 -3.87 9.91
CA ILE A 163 19.76 -3.99 10.35
C ILE A 163 20.48 -2.64 10.34
N SER A 164 20.09 -1.71 9.46
CA SER A 164 20.54 -0.31 9.48
C SER A 164 20.01 0.45 10.69
#